data_AF-A0ABC8TYJ9-F1
#
_entry.id   AF-A0ABC8TYJ9-F1
#
_cell.length_a   1.000
_cell.length_b   1.000
_cell.length_c   1.000
_cell.angle_alpha   90.00
_cell.angle_beta   90.00
_cell.angle_gamma   90.00
#
_symmetry.space_group_name_H-M   'P 1'
#
loop_
_entity.id
_entity.type
_entity.pdbx_description
1 polymer ?
#
loop_
_entity_poly.entity_id
_entity_poly.type
_entity_poly.pdbx_seq_one_letter_code
_entity_poly.pdbx_strand_id
1 'polypeptide(L)'
;MLGKLVTLLSNAWSWWWQTSNAKDEHALVLLTATIVVLTLSWLALMYFINKSRNGRSTPPLPPGPRGLPLVGNLLSLDPELHTYFATLAQTYGPILTLRLGKKVGIVVSSPGVAREVLKDQDTTFANRDVPAAAKEGTYGGSDIVWTPYGPEWRMLRKVCVREMLGNSTMDSVYSLRRRELRQTIKYFYSLAGSPVNVGEQMFLTVCNVITNMLWGGTVKVEERATLGAEFRQVVTEFTELLGMPNVSDFYPGLARFDLQGIEKKMKGLAQRFDRIFEMMIAQRVKMASARESKDFLQVLLQLKDEGDDKMPLTTNHLKAILMDR
;
A
#
# COMPACT_ATOMS: atom_id res chain seq x y z
N MET A 1 23.00 -28.54 22.37
CA MET A 1 23.17 -27.58 21.25
C MET A 1 24.40 -26.69 21.42
N LEU A 2 24.60 -26.06 22.59
CA LEU A 2 25.78 -25.24 22.91
C LEU A 2 27.14 -25.95 22.75
N GLY A 3 27.27 -27.20 23.20
CA GLY A 3 28.53 -27.94 23.11
C GLY A 3 29.05 -28.14 21.68
N LYS A 4 28.14 -28.37 20.71
CA LYS A 4 28.51 -28.52 19.28
C LYS A 4 28.95 -27.20 18.64
N LEU A 5 28.43 -26.09 19.15
CA LEU A 5 28.74 -24.73 18.68
C LEU A 5 30.11 -24.27 19.19
N VAL A 6 30.44 -24.63 20.44
CA VAL A 6 31.77 -24.39 21.02
C VAL A 6 32.85 -25.21 20.32
N THR A 7 32.59 -26.48 20.00
CA THR A 7 33.56 -27.30 19.24
C THR A 7 33.69 -26.85 17.78
N LEU A 8 32.61 -26.36 17.16
CA LEU A 8 32.69 -25.76 15.82
C LEU A 8 33.53 -24.48 15.82
N LEU A 9 33.36 -23.63 16.83
CA LEU A 9 34.15 -22.41 16.99
C LEU A 9 35.62 -22.71 17.33
N SER A 10 35.89 -23.70 18.20
CA SER A 10 37.28 -24.07 18.51
C SER A 10 37.98 -24.71 17.31
N ASN A 11 37.27 -25.53 16.53
CA ASN A 11 37.83 -26.16 15.35
C ASN A 11 38.04 -25.16 14.20
N ALA A 12 37.13 -24.18 14.06
CA ALA A 12 37.32 -23.06 13.15
C ALA A 12 38.53 -22.20 13.58
N TRP A 13 38.68 -21.95 14.88
CA TRP A 13 39.80 -21.19 15.44
C TRP A 13 41.14 -21.91 15.27
N SER A 14 41.18 -23.23 15.49
CA SER A 14 42.40 -24.03 15.32
C SER A 14 42.78 -24.22 13.86
N TRP A 15 41.79 -24.40 12.97
CA TRP A 15 42.01 -24.45 11.52
C TRP A 15 42.58 -23.14 10.99
N TRP A 16 42.03 -22.01 11.48
CA TRP A 16 42.51 -20.67 11.12
C TRP A 16 43.95 -20.40 11.59
N TRP A 17 44.34 -20.94 12.74
CA TRP A 17 45.71 -20.84 13.25
C TRP A 17 46.69 -21.75 12.50
N GLN A 18 46.24 -22.90 11.97
CA GLN A 18 47.10 -23.82 11.22
C GLN A 18 47.32 -23.39 9.76
N THR A 19 46.42 -22.62 9.16
CA THR A 19 46.60 -22.11 7.79
C THR A 19 47.55 -20.91 7.70
N SER A 20 47.81 -20.19 8.80
CA SER A 20 48.60 -18.95 8.78
C SER A 20 50.10 -19.21 8.60
N ASN A 21 50.55 -19.34 7.36
CA ASN A 21 51.96 -19.44 7.00
C ASN A 21 52.34 -18.25 6.11
N ALA A 22 53.05 -17.26 6.68
CA ALA A 22 53.71 -16.05 6.12
C ALA A 22 52.94 -15.14 5.11
N LYS A 23 52.15 -15.67 4.16
CA LYS A 23 51.27 -14.88 3.28
C LYS A 23 49.99 -14.42 3.99
N ASP A 24 49.67 -15.03 5.13
CA ASP A 24 48.46 -14.77 5.91
C ASP A 24 48.61 -13.73 7.01
N GLU A 25 49.83 -13.38 7.45
CA GLU A 25 50.01 -12.34 8.49
C GLU A 25 49.46 -10.98 8.00
N HIS A 26 49.73 -10.62 6.75
CA HIS A 26 49.17 -9.40 6.16
C HIS A 26 47.64 -9.46 6.04
N ALA A 27 47.08 -10.63 5.70
CA ALA A 27 45.64 -10.82 5.61
C ALA A 27 44.98 -10.71 7.00
N LEU A 28 45.57 -11.31 8.02
CA LEU A 28 45.15 -11.20 9.43
C LEU A 28 45.22 -9.76 9.94
N VAL A 29 46.30 -9.03 9.64
CA VAL A 29 46.43 -7.60 10.01
C VAL A 29 45.39 -6.74 9.29
N LEU A 30 45.14 -6.99 8.00
CA LEU A 30 44.08 -6.28 7.26
C LEU A 30 42.69 -6.60 7.80
N LEU A 31 42.41 -7.86 8.15
CA LEU A 31 41.12 -8.29 8.66
C LEU A 31 40.86 -7.76 10.08
N THR A 32 41.87 -7.75 10.94
CA THR A 32 41.78 -7.14 12.27
C THR A 32 41.65 -5.62 12.19
N ALA A 33 42.43 -4.94 11.35
CA ALA A 33 42.32 -3.50 11.15
C ALA A 33 40.95 -3.09 10.60
N THR A 34 40.40 -3.85 9.64
CA THR A 34 39.05 -3.59 9.11
C THR A 34 37.97 -3.79 10.18
N ILE A 35 38.06 -4.84 11.01
CA ILE A 35 37.14 -5.01 12.16
C ILE A 35 37.24 -3.81 13.11
N VAL A 36 38.45 -3.39 13.50
CA VAL A 36 38.64 -2.25 14.41
C VAL A 36 38.05 -0.97 13.81
N VAL A 37 38.32 -0.66 12.53
CA VAL A 37 37.75 0.51 11.85
C VAL A 37 36.23 0.45 11.80
N LEU A 38 35.64 -0.72 11.52
CA LEU A 38 34.20 -0.91 11.50
C LEU A 38 33.59 -0.71 12.90
N THR A 39 34.22 -1.23 13.95
CA THR A 39 33.75 -1.03 15.34
C THR A 39 33.84 0.43 15.78
N LEU A 40 34.94 1.12 15.49
CA LEU A 40 35.10 2.55 15.81
C LEU A 40 34.11 3.41 15.03
N SER A 41 33.90 3.10 13.74
CA SER A 41 32.89 3.78 12.91
C SER A 41 31.48 3.57 13.44
N TRP A 42 31.16 2.35 13.90
CA TRP A 42 29.87 2.04 14.53
C TRP A 42 29.68 2.80 15.85
N LEU A 43 30.70 2.85 16.71
CA LEU A 43 30.67 3.60 17.98
C LEU A 43 30.53 5.11 17.75
N ALA A 44 31.27 5.66 16.77
CA ALA A 44 31.14 7.06 16.37
C ALA A 44 29.73 7.35 15.85
N LEU A 45 29.21 6.50 14.96
CA LEU A 45 27.85 6.62 14.44
C LEU A 45 26.81 6.59 15.58
N MET A 46 26.95 5.66 16.52
CA MET A 46 26.10 5.56 17.71
C MET A 46 26.16 6.82 18.57
N TYR A 47 27.35 7.36 18.80
CA TYR A 47 27.54 8.61 19.54
C TYR A 47 26.85 9.80 18.86
N PHE A 48 27.02 9.97 17.54
CA PHE A 48 26.37 11.05 16.79
C PHE A 48 24.84 10.91 16.76
N ILE A 49 24.32 9.69 16.62
CA ILE A 49 22.87 9.42 16.69
C ILE A 49 22.32 9.78 18.07
N ASN A 50 23.02 9.43 19.15
CA ASN A 50 22.57 9.77 20.52
C ASN A 50 22.66 11.26 20.81
N LYS A 51 23.74 11.94 20.37
CA LYS A 51 23.90 13.38 20.54
C LYS A 51 22.83 14.19 19.82
N SER A 52 22.44 13.77 18.61
CA SER A 52 21.36 14.40 17.85
C SER A 52 19.99 14.27 18.52
N ARG A 53 19.76 13.21 19.32
CA ARG A 53 18.51 12.98 20.05
C ARG A 53 18.34 13.86 21.29
N ASN A 54 19.41 14.43 21.84
CA ASN A 54 19.37 15.25 23.06
C ASN A 54 19.08 16.75 22.83
N GLY A 55 18.90 17.21 21.59
CA GLY A 55 18.86 18.65 21.26
C GLY A 55 17.48 19.31 21.17
N ARG A 56 16.36 18.61 21.38
CA ARG A 56 15.02 19.21 21.24
C ARG A 56 14.12 18.82 22.41
N SER A 57 13.60 19.83 23.11
CA SER A 57 12.56 19.71 24.14
C SER A 57 11.21 19.36 23.49
N THR A 58 11.11 18.17 22.92
CA THR A 58 9.82 17.61 22.48
C THR A 58 9.14 16.95 23.67
N PRO A 59 7.81 17.05 23.81
CA PRO A 59 7.06 16.26 24.77
C PRO A 59 7.45 14.78 24.66
N PRO A 60 7.47 14.03 25.78
CA PRO A 60 7.79 12.62 25.73
C PRO A 60 6.78 11.90 24.84
N LEU A 61 7.28 11.05 23.95
CA LEU A 61 6.43 10.18 23.14
C LEU A 61 5.70 9.17 24.05
N PRO A 62 4.54 8.65 23.61
CA PRO A 62 3.90 7.52 24.27
C PRO A 62 4.87 6.34 24.49
N PRO A 63 4.62 5.47 25.48
CA PRO A 63 5.46 4.31 25.76
C PRO A 63 5.54 3.36 24.56
N GLY A 64 6.54 2.49 24.52
CA GLY A 64 6.65 1.49 23.46
C GLY A 64 7.92 0.66 23.55
N PRO A 65 8.01 -0.43 22.76
CA PRO A 65 9.19 -1.29 22.76
C PRO A 65 10.42 -0.51 22.28
N ARG A 66 11.55 -0.68 22.97
CA ARG A 66 12.80 -0.01 22.61
C ARG A 66 13.31 -0.53 21.26
N GLY A 67 13.34 0.34 20.26
CA GLY A 67 13.90 0.02 18.96
C GLY A 67 15.44 -0.01 18.97
N LEU A 68 16.01 -0.85 18.12
CA LEU A 68 17.45 -0.90 17.86
C LEU A 68 17.93 0.38 17.17
N PRO A 69 19.23 0.72 17.26
CA PRO A 69 19.80 1.82 16.50
C PRO A 69 19.58 1.65 14.99
N LEU A 70 19.34 2.76 14.28
CA LEU A 70 19.07 2.85 12.83
C LEU A 70 17.77 2.18 12.34
N VAL A 71 17.53 0.93 12.71
CA VAL A 71 16.38 0.12 12.23
C VAL A 71 15.12 0.27 13.07
N GLY A 72 15.25 0.69 14.33
CA GLY A 72 14.13 0.76 15.26
C GLY A 72 13.58 -0.62 15.57
N ASN A 73 12.26 -0.79 15.44
CA ASN A 73 11.53 -2.01 15.72
C ASN A 73 11.29 -2.87 14.45
N LEU A 74 11.79 -2.48 13.27
CA LEU A 74 11.53 -3.18 12.01
C LEU A 74 11.86 -4.68 12.06
N LEU A 75 12.99 -5.05 12.68
CA LEU A 75 13.43 -6.45 12.78
C LEU A 75 12.63 -7.29 13.79
N SER A 76 11.83 -6.63 14.63
CA SER A 76 10.99 -7.28 15.64
C SER A 76 9.52 -7.32 15.25
N LEU A 77 9.16 -6.81 14.07
CA LEU A 77 7.79 -6.86 13.57
C LEU A 77 7.42 -8.29 13.21
N ASP A 78 6.25 -8.71 13.68
CA ASP A 78 5.61 -9.93 13.22
C ASP A 78 4.85 -9.67 11.90
N PRO A 79 4.86 -10.61 10.93
CA PRO A 79 4.05 -10.50 9.72
C PRO A 79 2.55 -10.26 10.00
N GLU A 80 2.00 -10.84 11.07
CA GLU A 80 0.62 -10.63 11.51
C GLU A 80 0.50 -9.35 12.37
N LEU A 81 0.79 -8.20 11.73
CA LEU A 81 0.96 -6.90 12.37
C LEU A 81 -0.16 -6.52 13.34
N HIS A 82 -1.42 -6.78 12.97
CA HIS A 82 -2.58 -6.40 13.77
C HIS A 82 -2.65 -7.16 15.11
N THR A 83 -2.32 -8.45 15.12
CA THR A 83 -2.28 -9.25 16.37
C THR A 83 -1.07 -8.89 17.22
N TYR A 84 0.08 -8.63 16.57
CA TYR A 84 1.29 -8.16 17.24
C TYR A 84 1.06 -6.81 17.94
N PHE A 85 0.43 -5.85 17.25
CA PHE A 85 0.09 -4.54 17.82
C PHE A 85 -0.90 -4.66 18.98
N ALA A 86 -1.90 -5.54 18.88
CA ALA A 86 -2.83 -5.81 19.98
C ALA A 86 -2.10 -6.38 21.21
N THR A 87 -1.11 -7.25 21.00
CA THR A 87 -0.28 -7.82 22.08
C THR A 87 0.59 -6.75 22.73
N LEU A 88 1.23 -5.88 21.94
CA LEU A 88 1.99 -4.75 22.47
C LEU A 88 1.10 -3.79 23.29
N ALA A 89 -0.14 -3.56 22.85
CA ALA A 89 -1.08 -2.69 23.56
C ALA A 89 -1.42 -3.20 24.97
N GLN A 90 -1.43 -4.52 25.19
CA GLN A 90 -1.62 -5.10 26.52
C GLN A 90 -0.46 -4.74 27.48
N THR A 91 0.74 -4.50 26.95
CA THR A 91 1.94 -4.19 27.74
C THR A 91 2.20 -2.69 27.88
N TYR A 92 2.03 -1.94 26.79
CA TYR A 92 2.38 -0.52 26.72
C TYR A 92 1.17 0.42 26.83
N GLY A 93 -0.05 -0.12 26.79
CA GLY A 93 -1.28 0.65 26.89
C GLY A 93 -1.89 1.06 25.55
N PRO A 94 -2.95 1.89 25.58
CA PRO A 94 -3.82 2.14 24.42
C PRO A 94 -3.20 3.04 23.34
N ILE A 95 -2.09 3.72 23.65
CA ILE A 95 -1.30 4.54 22.73
C ILE A 95 0.15 4.13 22.90
N LEU A 96 0.75 3.58 21.85
CA LEU A 96 2.13 3.14 21.90
C LEU A 96 2.94 3.60 20.67
N THR A 97 4.24 3.76 20.90
CA THR A 97 5.20 4.24 19.91
C THR A 97 6.02 3.09 19.34
N LEU A 98 6.15 3.05 18.02
CA LEU A 98 7.08 2.21 17.26
C LEU A 98 8.04 3.08 16.45
N ARG A 99 9.29 2.66 16.34
CA ARG A 99 10.28 3.26 15.44
C ARG A 99 10.42 2.38 14.21
N LEU A 100 10.06 2.88 13.04
CA LEU A 100 10.10 2.15 11.78
C LEU A 100 11.20 2.75 10.90
N GLY A 101 12.45 2.30 11.10
CA GLY A 101 13.63 2.95 10.51
C GLY A 101 13.76 4.39 10.99
N LYS A 102 13.63 5.36 10.07
CA LYS A 102 13.65 6.80 10.40
C LYS A 102 12.26 7.37 10.73
N LYS A 103 11.18 6.61 10.56
CA LYS A 103 9.81 7.05 10.86
C LYS A 103 9.39 6.66 12.29
N VAL A 104 8.46 7.45 12.84
CA VAL A 104 7.78 7.14 14.11
C VAL A 104 6.35 6.72 13.76
N GLY A 105 5.98 5.51 14.15
CA GLY A 105 4.61 5.01 14.07
C GLY A 105 3.93 5.10 15.43
N ILE A 106 2.69 5.57 15.46
CA ILE A 106 1.85 5.56 16.66
C ILE A 106 0.72 4.56 16.44
N VAL A 107 0.59 3.60 17.34
CA VAL A 107 -0.49 2.61 17.33
C VAL A 107 -1.54 3.05 18.33
N VAL A 108 -2.79 3.14 17.86
CA VAL A 108 -3.98 3.42 18.66
C VAL A 108 -4.81 2.15 18.77
N SER A 109 -5.12 1.73 20.01
CA SER A 109 -5.71 0.41 20.28
C SER A 109 -6.89 0.45 21.27
N SER A 110 -7.52 1.61 21.45
CA SER A 110 -8.76 1.73 22.24
C SER A 110 -9.83 2.57 21.53
N PRO A 111 -11.12 2.27 21.73
CA PRO A 111 -12.21 3.05 21.14
C PRO A 111 -12.19 4.54 21.54
N GLY A 112 -11.85 4.85 22.79
CA GLY A 112 -11.80 6.23 23.28
C GLY A 112 -10.75 7.06 22.56
N VAL A 113 -9.53 6.54 22.40
CA VAL A 113 -8.47 7.23 21.66
C VAL A 113 -8.76 7.25 20.16
N ALA A 114 -9.33 6.18 19.60
CA ALA A 114 -9.72 6.15 18.19
C ALA A 114 -10.77 7.23 17.87
N ARG A 115 -11.73 7.47 18.78
CA ARG A 115 -12.70 8.58 18.67
C ARG A 115 -12.00 9.94 18.68
N GLU A 116 -11.08 10.16 19.60
CA GLU A 116 -10.32 11.42 19.66
C GLU A 116 -9.61 11.68 18.31
N VAL A 117 -8.90 10.68 17.77
CA VAL A 117 -8.11 10.81 16.54
C VAL A 117 -8.99 10.91 15.28
N LEU A 118 -10.02 10.07 15.17
CA LEU A 118 -10.80 9.93 13.93
C LEU A 118 -12.06 10.78 13.88
N LYS A 119 -12.43 11.44 14.99
CA LYS A 119 -13.65 12.27 15.08
C LYS A 119 -13.38 13.64 15.70
N ASP A 120 -12.82 13.69 16.90
CA ASP A 120 -12.69 14.96 17.62
C ASP A 120 -11.53 15.82 17.06
N GLN A 121 -10.48 15.17 16.56
CA GLN A 121 -9.29 15.76 15.92
C GLN A 121 -9.14 15.29 14.46
N ASP A 122 -10.25 14.94 13.81
CA ASP A 122 -10.26 14.29 12.49
C ASP A 122 -9.46 15.06 11.42
N THR A 123 -9.61 16.39 11.36
CA THR A 123 -8.88 17.27 10.43
C THR A 123 -7.37 17.30 10.68
N THR A 124 -6.94 17.24 11.94
CA THR A 124 -5.52 17.20 12.33
C THR A 124 -4.86 15.91 11.85
N PHE A 125 -5.57 14.79 11.90
CA PHE A 125 -5.08 13.46 11.52
C PHE A 125 -5.60 12.97 10.16
N ALA A 126 -6.18 13.86 9.35
CA ALA A 126 -6.81 13.48 8.08
C ALA A 126 -5.79 13.06 7.00
N ASN A 127 -4.58 13.62 7.03
CA ASN A 127 -3.56 13.37 6.02
C ASN A 127 -2.94 11.98 6.15
N ARG A 128 -2.39 11.49 5.04
CA ARG A 128 -1.76 10.16 4.92
C ARG A 128 -0.27 10.28 4.61
N ASP A 129 0.50 9.34 5.14
CA ASP A 129 1.88 9.11 4.72
C ASP A 129 1.83 8.20 3.49
N VAL A 130 2.06 8.77 2.30
CA VAL A 130 1.84 8.10 1.02
C VAL A 130 3.05 7.19 0.70
N PRO A 131 2.85 5.86 0.57
CA PRO A 131 3.92 4.96 0.15
C PRO A 131 4.44 5.30 -1.24
N ALA A 132 5.72 5.04 -1.49
CA ALA A 132 6.34 5.31 -2.79
C ALA A 132 5.61 4.57 -3.93
N ALA A 133 5.20 3.32 -3.70
CA ALA A 133 4.41 2.56 -4.67
C ALA A 133 3.03 3.22 -4.90
N ALA A 134 2.35 3.69 -3.86
CA ALA A 134 1.08 4.39 -4.03
C ALA A 134 1.25 5.64 -4.89
N LYS A 135 2.27 6.45 -4.64
CA LYS A 135 2.52 7.67 -5.42
C LYS A 135 2.71 7.39 -6.91
N GLU A 136 3.49 6.36 -7.26
CA GLU A 136 3.67 5.93 -8.66
C GLU A 136 2.39 5.33 -9.26
N GLY A 137 1.65 4.58 -8.46
CA GLY A 137 0.43 3.88 -8.89
C GLY A 137 -0.77 4.78 -9.10
N THR A 138 -0.87 5.89 -8.36
CA THR A 138 -2.09 6.71 -8.21
C THR A 138 -1.96 8.12 -8.79
N TYR A 139 -1.28 8.25 -9.94
CA TYR A 139 -1.11 9.53 -10.62
C TYR A 139 -0.48 10.62 -9.75
N GLY A 140 0.43 10.24 -8.84
CA GLY A 140 1.04 11.14 -7.87
C GLY A 140 0.31 11.25 -6.53
N GLY A 141 -0.69 10.40 -6.27
CA GLY A 141 -1.53 10.46 -5.08
C GLY A 141 -2.74 11.38 -5.24
N SER A 142 -3.28 11.49 -6.46
CA SER A 142 -4.42 12.34 -6.82
C SER A 142 -5.77 11.62 -6.72
N ASP A 143 -5.78 10.48 -6.05
CA ASP A 143 -6.93 9.65 -5.70
C ASP A 143 -7.50 10.04 -4.33
N ILE A 144 -8.66 9.53 -3.95
CA ILE A 144 -9.35 9.86 -2.69
C ILE A 144 -8.57 9.34 -1.47
N VAL A 145 -7.85 8.21 -1.61
CA VAL A 145 -7.17 7.57 -0.48
C VAL A 145 -5.91 8.35 -0.10
N TRP A 146 -5.12 8.81 -1.07
CA TRP A 146 -3.82 9.46 -0.82
C TRP A 146 -3.82 10.99 -0.93
N THR A 147 -4.84 11.61 -1.53
CA THR A 147 -4.92 13.08 -1.62
C THR A 147 -5.00 13.70 -0.22
N PRO A 148 -4.15 14.68 0.12
CA PRO A 148 -4.22 15.39 1.40
C PRO A 148 -5.57 16.08 1.62
N TYR A 149 -5.99 16.17 2.88
CA TYR A 149 -7.22 16.85 3.23
C TYR A 149 -7.17 18.32 2.81
N GLY A 150 -8.18 18.74 2.05
CA GLY A 150 -8.26 20.06 1.46
C GLY A 150 -9.45 20.20 0.52
N PRO A 151 -9.55 21.32 -0.21
CA PRO A 151 -10.59 21.53 -1.20
C PRO A 151 -10.68 20.40 -2.24
N GLU A 152 -9.53 19.89 -2.70
CA GLU A 152 -9.44 18.85 -3.72
C GLU A 152 -10.00 17.52 -3.24
N TRP A 153 -9.50 17.04 -2.10
CA TRP A 153 -10.04 15.84 -1.47
C TRP A 153 -11.54 15.95 -1.19
N ARG A 154 -12.03 17.11 -0.74
CA ARG A 154 -13.48 17.34 -0.51
C ARG A 154 -14.28 17.27 -1.80
N MET A 155 -13.75 17.80 -2.90
CA MET A 155 -14.36 17.68 -4.22
C MET A 155 -14.43 16.21 -4.67
N LEU A 156 -13.29 15.49 -4.66
CA LEU A 156 -13.22 14.08 -5.08
C LEU A 156 -14.16 13.21 -4.24
N ARG A 157 -14.15 13.38 -2.91
CA ARG A 157 -15.06 12.67 -2.00
C ARG A 157 -16.52 12.99 -2.28
N LYS A 158 -16.86 14.26 -2.54
CA LYS A 158 -18.24 14.66 -2.87
C LYS A 158 -18.71 14.01 -4.16
N VAL A 159 -17.88 13.98 -5.20
CA VAL A 159 -18.18 13.29 -6.46
C VAL A 159 -18.43 11.81 -6.20
N CYS A 160 -17.49 11.10 -5.56
CA CYS A 160 -17.64 9.67 -5.29
C CYS A 160 -18.91 9.35 -4.45
N VAL A 161 -19.11 10.06 -3.33
CA VAL A 161 -20.25 9.79 -2.43
C VAL A 161 -21.59 10.12 -3.10
N ARG A 162 -21.69 11.24 -3.81
CA ARG A 162 -22.97 11.68 -4.39
C ARG A 162 -23.32 10.89 -5.64
N GLU A 163 -22.33 10.63 -6.48
CA GLU A 163 -22.56 10.19 -7.87
C GLU A 163 -22.38 8.70 -8.05
N MET A 164 -21.51 8.06 -7.25
CA MET A 164 -21.22 6.62 -7.36
C MET A 164 -21.86 5.82 -6.23
N LEU A 165 -21.74 6.32 -4.99
CA LEU A 165 -22.18 5.60 -3.78
C LEU A 165 -23.54 6.06 -3.24
N GLY A 166 -24.16 7.07 -3.85
CA GLY A 166 -25.46 7.60 -3.43
C GLY A 166 -26.58 6.58 -3.62
N ASN A 167 -27.62 6.63 -2.77
CA ASN A 167 -28.74 5.68 -2.80
C ASN A 167 -29.38 5.57 -4.19
N SER A 168 -29.65 6.70 -4.84
CA SER A 168 -30.24 6.75 -6.20
C SER A 168 -29.36 6.01 -7.22
N THR A 169 -28.05 6.27 -7.20
CA THR A 169 -27.09 5.59 -8.07
C THR A 169 -27.08 4.09 -7.77
N MET A 170 -26.99 3.72 -6.49
CA MET A 170 -26.97 2.34 -6.06
C MET A 170 -28.25 1.58 -6.44
N ASP A 171 -29.40 2.23 -6.45
CA ASP A 171 -30.67 1.65 -6.91
C ASP A 171 -30.67 1.48 -8.44
N SER A 172 -30.11 2.45 -9.17
CA SER A 172 -30.04 2.39 -10.64
C SER A 172 -29.25 1.18 -11.17
N VAL A 173 -28.22 0.75 -10.43
CA VAL A 173 -27.38 -0.42 -10.76
C VAL A 173 -27.84 -1.71 -10.05
N TYR A 174 -28.97 -1.70 -9.36
CA TYR A 174 -29.49 -2.88 -8.63
C TYR A 174 -29.68 -4.10 -9.56
N SER A 175 -30.28 -3.89 -10.73
CA SER A 175 -30.55 -4.95 -11.70
C SER A 175 -29.27 -5.65 -12.18
N LEU A 176 -28.20 -4.87 -12.35
CA LEU A 176 -26.86 -5.33 -12.72
C LEU A 176 -26.27 -6.19 -11.61
N ARG A 177 -26.22 -5.69 -10.37
CA ARG A 177 -25.73 -6.47 -9.22
C ARG A 177 -26.49 -7.78 -9.03
N ARG A 178 -27.82 -7.72 -9.16
CA ARG A 178 -28.70 -8.90 -9.04
C ARG A 178 -28.44 -9.92 -10.14
N ARG A 179 -28.13 -9.47 -11.37
CA ARG A 179 -27.80 -10.36 -12.48
C ARG A 179 -26.50 -11.11 -12.23
N GLU A 180 -25.43 -10.41 -11.85
CA GLU A 180 -24.13 -11.04 -11.56
C GLU A 180 -24.26 -12.06 -10.43
N LEU A 181 -24.93 -11.70 -9.33
CA LEU A 181 -25.14 -12.63 -8.21
C LEU A 181 -25.93 -13.88 -8.62
N ARG A 182 -26.95 -13.73 -9.48
CA ARG A 182 -27.71 -14.87 -9.99
C ARG A 182 -26.89 -15.79 -10.88
N GLN A 183 -25.96 -15.24 -11.67
CA GLN A 183 -25.04 -16.05 -12.47
C GLN A 183 -24.12 -16.86 -11.56
N THR A 184 -23.59 -16.23 -10.50
CA THR A 184 -22.78 -16.92 -9.49
C THR A 184 -23.54 -18.04 -8.79
N ILE A 185 -24.80 -17.80 -8.40
CA ILE A 185 -25.65 -18.84 -7.81
C ILE A 185 -25.88 -20.00 -8.79
N LYS A 186 -26.20 -19.70 -10.06
CA LYS A 186 -26.35 -20.75 -11.10
C LYS A 186 -25.08 -21.56 -11.30
N TYR A 187 -23.91 -20.91 -11.27
CA TYR A 187 -22.62 -21.59 -11.33
C TYR A 187 -22.44 -22.57 -10.16
N PHE A 188 -22.75 -22.16 -8.92
CA PHE A 188 -22.68 -23.08 -7.78
C PHE A 188 -23.65 -24.26 -7.91
N TYR A 189 -24.87 -24.03 -8.38
CA TYR A 189 -25.82 -25.13 -8.65
C TYR A 189 -25.30 -26.10 -9.71
N SER A 190 -24.61 -25.61 -10.75
CA SER A 190 -24.03 -26.47 -11.79
C SER A 190 -22.89 -27.37 -11.29
N LEU A 191 -22.32 -27.05 -10.13
CA LEU A 191 -21.24 -27.80 -9.48
C LEU A 191 -21.72 -28.57 -8.25
N ALA A 192 -23.03 -28.78 -8.10
CA ALA A 192 -23.58 -29.51 -6.98
C ALA A 192 -22.92 -30.90 -6.85
N GLY A 193 -22.41 -31.20 -5.65
CA GLY A 193 -21.68 -32.44 -5.36
C GLY A 193 -20.16 -32.36 -5.58
N SER A 194 -19.63 -31.26 -6.11
CA SER A 194 -18.19 -31.04 -6.31
C SER A 194 -17.61 -30.02 -5.32
N PRO A 195 -16.34 -30.14 -4.90
CA PRO A 195 -15.64 -29.08 -4.16
C PRO A 195 -15.55 -27.79 -4.98
N VAL A 196 -15.80 -26.64 -4.34
CA VAL A 196 -15.74 -25.32 -4.99
C VAL A 196 -14.97 -24.32 -4.11
N ASN A 197 -14.13 -23.49 -4.72
CA ASN A 197 -13.48 -22.37 -4.05
C ASN A 197 -14.44 -21.16 -3.99
N VAL A 198 -15.14 -21.00 -2.87
CA VAL A 198 -16.11 -19.91 -2.67
C VAL A 198 -15.42 -18.54 -2.65
N GLY A 199 -14.23 -18.44 -2.07
CA GLY A 199 -13.50 -17.17 -1.94
C GLY A 199 -13.12 -16.59 -3.31
N GLU A 200 -12.55 -17.43 -4.17
CA GLU A 200 -12.20 -17.06 -5.55
C GLU A 200 -13.44 -16.68 -6.36
N GLN A 201 -14.52 -17.46 -6.24
CA GLN A 201 -15.75 -17.17 -7.00
C GLN A 201 -16.45 -15.89 -6.52
N MET A 202 -16.43 -15.59 -5.22
CA MET A 202 -16.95 -14.33 -4.70
C MET A 202 -16.08 -13.14 -5.12
N PHE A 203 -14.76 -13.29 -5.12
CA PHE A 203 -13.84 -12.28 -5.64
C PHE A 203 -14.15 -11.94 -7.10
N LEU A 204 -14.29 -12.96 -7.96
CA LEU A 204 -14.68 -12.79 -9.36
C LEU A 204 -16.04 -12.08 -9.50
N THR A 205 -17.01 -12.46 -8.67
CA THR A 205 -18.35 -11.85 -8.68
C THR A 205 -18.29 -10.37 -8.35
N VAL A 206 -17.57 -9.99 -7.29
CA VAL A 206 -17.39 -8.59 -6.88
C VAL A 206 -16.66 -7.79 -7.96
N CYS A 207 -15.57 -8.34 -8.52
CA CYS A 207 -14.85 -7.69 -9.62
C CYS A 207 -15.76 -7.44 -10.82
N ASN A 208 -16.57 -8.42 -11.23
CA ASN A 208 -17.51 -8.25 -12.34
C ASN A 208 -18.59 -7.20 -12.02
N VAL A 209 -19.11 -7.18 -10.80
CA VAL A 209 -20.05 -6.14 -10.36
C VAL A 209 -19.42 -4.76 -10.46
N ILE A 210 -18.23 -4.55 -9.89
CA ILE A 210 -17.53 -3.25 -9.90
C ILE A 210 -17.22 -2.81 -11.33
N THR A 211 -16.54 -3.63 -12.13
CA THR A 211 -16.22 -3.26 -13.53
C THR A 211 -17.45 -2.97 -14.37
N ASN A 212 -18.55 -3.71 -14.15
CA ASN A 212 -19.80 -3.44 -14.86
C ASN A 212 -20.47 -2.14 -14.40
N MET A 213 -20.35 -1.74 -13.12
CA MET A 213 -20.82 -0.43 -12.65
C MET A 213 -19.95 0.72 -13.18
N LEU A 214 -18.63 0.51 -13.29
CA LEU A 214 -17.70 1.52 -13.80
C LEU A 214 -17.91 1.82 -15.29
N TRP A 215 -17.97 0.78 -16.14
CA TRP A 215 -18.03 0.94 -17.60
C TRP A 215 -18.71 -0.21 -18.34
N GLY A 216 -19.60 -0.95 -17.68
CA GLY A 216 -20.26 -2.12 -18.27
C GLY A 216 -21.15 -1.84 -19.48
N GLY A 217 -21.55 -0.58 -19.69
CA GLY A 217 -22.26 -0.13 -20.88
C GLY A 217 -21.34 0.33 -22.03
N THR A 218 -20.06 0.53 -21.75
CA THR A 218 -19.06 0.99 -22.72
C THR A 218 -18.37 -0.17 -23.44
N VAL A 219 -18.13 -1.29 -22.74
CA VAL A 219 -17.37 -2.44 -23.29
C VAL A 219 -18.23 -3.25 -24.26
N LYS A 220 -17.69 -3.56 -25.44
CA LYS A 220 -18.32 -4.50 -26.37
C LYS A 220 -18.39 -5.91 -25.76
N VAL A 221 -19.46 -6.66 -26.07
CA VAL A 221 -19.68 -8.00 -25.49
C VAL A 221 -18.50 -8.94 -25.72
N GLU A 222 -17.88 -8.88 -26.90
CA GLU A 222 -16.74 -9.71 -27.31
C GLU A 222 -15.46 -9.41 -26.53
N GLU A 223 -15.23 -8.14 -26.16
CA GLU A 223 -14.02 -7.68 -25.47
C GLU A 223 -14.13 -7.80 -23.94
N ARG A 224 -15.35 -7.98 -23.41
CA ARG A 224 -15.65 -7.91 -21.97
C ARG A 224 -14.89 -8.92 -21.12
N ALA A 225 -14.78 -10.17 -21.60
CA ALA A 225 -14.13 -11.23 -20.84
C ALA A 225 -12.62 -11.00 -20.73
N THR A 226 -11.96 -10.69 -21.86
CA THR A 226 -10.52 -10.45 -21.94
C THR A 226 -10.13 -9.20 -21.15
N LEU A 227 -10.85 -8.09 -21.34
CA LEU A 227 -10.57 -6.85 -20.61
C LEU A 227 -10.80 -7.00 -19.11
N GLY A 228 -11.88 -7.70 -18.72
CA GLY A 228 -12.15 -7.98 -17.31
C GLY A 228 -11.07 -8.84 -16.66
N ALA A 229 -10.52 -9.83 -17.39
CA ALA A 229 -9.41 -10.65 -16.91
C ALA A 229 -8.12 -9.83 -16.76
N GLU A 230 -7.77 -9.00 -17.75
CA GLU A 230 -6.61 -8.11 -17.68
C GLU A 230 -6.74 -7.12 -16.50
N PHE A 231 -7.89 -6.45 -16.36
CA PHE A 231 -8.13 -5.52 -15.27
C PHE A 231 -7.99 -6.20 -13.89
N ARG A 232 -8.59 -7.38 -13.71
CA ARG A 232 -8.46 -8.16 -12.46
C ARG A 232 -7.01 -8.53 -12.14
N GLN A 233 -6.25 -8.94 -13.16
CA GLN A 233 -4.84 -9.25 -13.00
C GLN A 233 -4.05 -8.01 -12.54
N VAL A 234 -4.22 -6.87 -13.21
CA VAL A 234 -3.52 -5.64 -12.84
C VAL A 234 -3.90 -5.17 -11.43
N VAL A 235 -5.18 -5.25 -11.05
CA VAL A 235 -5.67 -4.93 -9.70
C VAL A 235 -5.04 -5.82 -8.63
N THR A 236 -4.83 -7.10 -8.92
CA THR A 236 -4.22 -8.06 -8.00
C THR A 236 -2.74 -7.72 -7.79
N GLU A 237 -1.97 -7.62 -8.88
CA GLU A 237 -0.55 -7.26 -8.84
C GLU A 237 -0.31 -5.89 -8.17
N PHE A 238 -1.21 -4.93 -8.40
CA PHE A 238 -1.15 -3.60 -7.78
C PHE A 238 -1.32 -3.68 -6.26
N THR A 239 -2.27 -4.50 -5.80
CA THR A 239 -2.52 -4.68 -4.35
C THR A 239 -1.35 -5.35 -3.66
N GLU A 240 -0.75 -6.34 -4.31
CA GLU A 240 0.44 -7.02 -3.80
C GLU A 240 1.59 -6.03 -3.63
N LEU A 241 1.89 -5.22 -4.65
CA LEU A 241 2.96 -4.22 -4.56
C LEU A 241 2.69 -3.13 -3.50
N LEU A 242 1.44 -2.69 -3.34
CA LEU A 242 1.07 -1.74 -2.28
C LEU A 242 1.26 -2.34 -0.88
N GLY A 243 1.03 -3.63 -0.71
CA GLY A 243 1.16 -4.33 0.57
C GLY A 243 2.60 -4.72 0.92
N MET A 244 3.54 -4.64 -0.03
CA MET A 244 4.93 -5.03 0.20
C MET A 244 5.66 -4.02 1.10
N PRO A 245 6.36 -4.48 2.16
CA PRO A 245 7.26 -3.62 2.91
C PRO A 245 8.36 -3.04 2.01
N ASN A 246 8.50 -1.72 1.99
CA ASN A 246 9.45 -1.02 1.13
C ASN A 246 10.44 -0.18 1.96
N VAL A 247 11.74 -0.44 1.77
CA VAL A 247 12.83 0.25 2.46
C VAL A 247 12.80 1.76 2.19
N SER A 248 12.44 2.18 0.98
CA SER A 248 12.31 3.60 0.61
C SER A 248 11.32 4.34 1.52
N ASP A 249 10.26 3.66 1.96
CA ASP A 249 9.22 4.26 2.81
C ASP A 249 9.70 4.49 4.25
N PHE A 250 10.67 3.70 4.73
CA PHE A 250 11.26 3.85 6.07
C PHE A 250 12.52 4.72 6.09
N TYR A 251 13.18 4.87 4.93
CA TYR A 251 14.42 5.64 4.77
C TYR A 251 14.34 6.55 3.53
N PRO A 252 13.75 7.75 3.65
CA PRO A 252 13.54 8.64 2.50
C PRO A 252 14.82 9.02 1.74
N GLY A 253 15.98 9.04 2.41
CA GLY A 253 17.27 9.28 1.77
C GLY A 253 17.73 8.19 0.78
N LEU A 254 17.14 6.99 0.86
CA LEU A 254 17.41 5.88 -0.05
C LEU A 254 16.35 5.75 -1.15
N ALA A 255 15.27 6.53 -1.10
CA ALA A 255 14.14 6.40 -2.02
C ALA A 255 14.56 6.48 -3.50
N ARG A 256 15.52 7.35 -3.83
CA ARG A 256 16.06 7.51 -5.20
C ARG A 256 16.63 6.24 -5.84
N PHE A 257 16.94 5.21 -5.06
CA PHE A 257 17.59 4.00 -5.56
C PHE A 257 16.61 2.88 -5.86
N ASP A 258 15.36 2.96 -5.39
CA ASP A 258 14.35 1.89 -5.53
C ASP A 258 14.94 0.49 -5.30
N LEU A 259 15.54 0.29 -4.11
CA LEU A 259 16.38 -0.89 -3.82
C LEU A 259 15.66 -2.23 -4.02
N GLN A 260 14.33 -2.25 -3.92
CA GLN A 260 13.49 -3.44 -4.11
C GLN A 260 12.82 -3.49 -5.49
N GLY A 261 12.99 -2.45 -6.31
CA GLY A 261 12.34 -2.34 -7.62
C GLY A 261 10.83 -2.14 -7.55
N ILE A 262 10.28 -1.75 -6.40
CA ILE A 262 8.83 -1.65 -6.16
C ILE A 262 8.25 -0.50 -6.97
N GLU A 263 8.90 0.66 -6.96
CA GLU A 263 8.45 1.84 -7.71
C GLU A 263 8.49 1.54 -9.21
N LYS A 264 9.57 0.93 -9.70
CA LYS A 264 9.69 0.51 -11.11
C LYS A 264 8.61 -0.49 -11.53
N LYS A 265 8.33 -1.51 -10.71
CA LYS A 265 7.26 -2.48 -10.99
C LYS A 265 5.89 -1.81 -11.00
N MET A 266 5.64 -0.95 -10.02
CA MET A 266 4.39 -0.22 -9.89
C MET A 266 4.15 0.71 -11.07
N LYS A 267 5.19 1.40 -11.54
CA LYS A 267 5.12 2.22 -12.77
C LYS A 267 4.70 1.40 -13.99
N GLY A 268 5.20 0.16 -14.12
CA GLY A 268 4.76 -0.76 -15.17
C GLY A 268 3.27 -1.11 -15.07
N LEU A 269 2.76 -1.32 -13.86
CA LEU A 269 1.32 -1.56 -13.63
C LEU A 269 0.47 -0.32 -13.88
N ALA A 270 0.93 0.85 -13.44
CA ALA A 270 0.26 2.13 -13.68
C ALA A 270 0.08 2.37 -15.18
N GLN A 271 1.08 2.05 -16.00
CA GLN A 271 0.96 2.13 -17.46
C GLN A 271 -0.05 1.13 -18.05
N ARG A 272 -0.21 -0.06 -17.45
CA ARG A 272 -1.24 -1.04 -17.88
C ARG A 272 -2.63 -0.52 -17.54
N PHE A 273 -2.83 -0.01 -16.32
CA PHE A 273 -4.08 0.64 -15.92
C PHE A 273 -4.42 1.82 -16.83
N ASP A 274 -3.44 2.68 -17.09
CA ASP A 274 -3.64 3.88 -17.89
C ASP A 274 -4.14 3.53 -19.30
N ARG A 275 -3.58 2.48 -19.93
CA ARG A 275 -4.06 1.99 -21.23
C ARG A 275 -5.50 1.49 -21.18
N ILE A 276 -5.86 0.74 -20.13
CA ILE A 276 -7.25 0.26 -19.95
C ILE A 276 -8.19 1.47 -19.82
N PHE A 277 -7.86 2.43 -18.95
CA PHE A 277 -8.72 3.61 -18.74
C PHE A 277 -8.82 4.47 -19.99
N GLU A 278 -7.72 4.73 -20.69
CA GLU A 278 -7.72 5.49 -21.95
C GLU A 278 -8.59 4.82 -23.02
N MET A 279 -8.47 3.50 -23.17
CA MET A 279 -9.31 2.75 -24.10
C MET A 279 -10.80 2.91 -23.74
N MET A 280 -11.15 2.78 -22.45
CA MET A 280 -12.52 2.92 -21.99
C MET A 280 -13.07 4.34 -22.16
N ILE A 281 -12.28 5.35 -21.82
CA ILE A 281 -12.64 6.76 -22.02
C ILE A 281 -12.87 7.04 -23.51
N ALA A 282 -11.94 6.61 -24.38
CA ALA A 282 -12.04 6.82 -25.83
C ALA A 282 -13.25 6.11 -26.44
N GLN A 283 -13.54 4.87 -26.02
CA GLN A 283 -14.75 4.15 -26.44
C GLN A 283 -16.00 4.91 -26.00
N ARG A 284 -16.02 5.44 -24.76
CA ARG A 284 -17.19 6.14 -24.21
C ARG A 284 -17.49 7.46 -24.91
N VAL A 285 -16.45 8.26 -25.17
CA VAL A 285 -16.58 9.53 -25.90
C VAL A 285 -17.14 9.30 -27.31
N LYS A 286 -16.72 8.22 -27.99
CA LYS A 286 -17.28 7.85 -29.32
C LYS A 286 -18.76 7.44 -29.27
N MET A 287 -19.23 6.92 -28.13
CA MET A 287 -20.60 6.46 -27.94
C MET A 287 -21.56 7.57 -27.49
N ALA A 288 -21.07 8.75 -27.09
CA ALA A 288 -21.87 9.85 -26.55
C ALA A 288 -22.97 10.35 -27.50
N SER A 289 -22.90 10.01 -28.80
CA SER A 289 -23.95 10.32 -29.79
C SER A 289 -25.09 9.30 -29.87
N ALA A 290 -24.99 8.13 -29.22
CA ALA A 290 -25.85 6.98 -29.53
C ALA A 290 -26.66 6.38 -28.36
N ARG A 291 -26.30 6.60 -27.09
CA ARG A 291 -27.04 6.04 -25.94
C ARG A 291 -26.70 6.70 -24.59
N GLU A 292 -27.73 7.02 -23.80
CA GLU A 292 -27.58 7.22 -22.35
C GLU A 292 -27.24 5.87 -21.71
N SER A 293 -26.02 5.70 -21.20
CA SER A 293 -25.66 4.56 -20.35
C SER A 293 -25.40 5.06 -18.94
N LYS A 294 -26.00 4.41 -17.94
CA LYS A 294 -25.95 4.86 -16.54
C LYS A 294 -24.72 4.32 -15.78
N ASP A 295 -23.58 4.19 -16.46
CA ASP A 295 -22.32 3.78 -15.83
C ASP A 295 -21.53 4.97 -15.27
N PHE A 296 -20.68 4.70 -14.28
CA PHE A 296 -19.96 5.75 -13.55
C PHE A 296 -19.02 6.53 -14.46
N LEU A 297 -18.43 5.89 -15.48
CA LEU A 297 -17.57 6.57 -16.43
C LEU A 297 -18.30 7.72 -17.15
N GLN A 298 -19.55 7.56 -17.58
CA GLN A 298 -20.29 8.69 -18.18
C GLN A 298 -20.57 9.79 -17.18
N VAL A 299 -20.96 9.44 -15.95
CA VAL A 299 -21.24 10.45 -14.92
C VAL A 299 -19.99 11.28 -14.63
N LEU A 300 -18.82 10.63 -14.50
CA LEU A 300 -17.55 11.31 -14.28
C LEU A 300 -17.13 12.18 -15.48
N LEU A 301 -17.36 11.72 -16.71
CA LEU A 301 -17.08 12.50 -17.91
C LEU A 301 -17.98 13.75 -18.00
N GLN A 302 -19.28 13.62 -17.72
CA GLN A 302 -20.22 14.75 -17.67
C GLN A 302 -19.80 15.76 -16.60
N LEU A 303 -19.47 15.31 -15.38
CA LEU A 303 -19.03 16.19 -14.31
C LEU A 303 -17.71 16.91 -14.60
N LYS A 304 -16.81 16.27 -15.36
CA LYS A 304 -15.60 16.91 -15.85
C LYS A 304 -15.93 18.01 -16.86
N ASP A 305 -16.86 17.75 -17.78
CA ASP A 305 -17.20 18.69 -18.86
C ASP A 305 -18.10 19.85 -18.36
N GLU A 306 -18.91 19.62 -17.31
CA GLU A 306 -19.81 20.59 -16.67
C GLU A 306 -19.22 21.22 -15.39
N GLY A 307 -17.97 20.88 -15.05
CA GLY A 307 -17.35 21.20 -13.76
C GLY A 307 -17.09 22.70 -13.51
N ASP A 308 -16.86 23.06 -12.24
CA ASP A 308 -16.52 24.42 -11.81
C ASP A 308 -15.16 24.85 -12.37
N ASP A 309 -15.12 25.99 -13.09
CA ASP A 309 -13.90 26.59 -13.65
C ASP A 309 -12.78 26.79 -12.61
N LYS A 310 -13.13 26.97 -11.34
CA LYS A 310 -12.15 27.21 -10.26
C LYS A 310 -11.49 25.94 -9.75
N MET A 311 -12.14 24.79 -9.91
CA MET A 311 -11.61 23.49 -9.47
C MET A 311 -12.07 22.38 -10.41
N PRO A 312 -11.54 22.34 -11.64
CA PRO A 312 -12.00 21.40 -12.65
C PRO A 312 -11.55 19.97 -12.30
N LEU A 313 -12.45 19.00 -12.52
CA LEU A 313 -12.09 17.59 -12.48
C LEU A 313 -11.21 17.27 -13.69
N THR A 314 -10.00 16.77 -13.47
CA THR A 314 -9.08 16.43 -14.57
C THR A 314 -9.27 14.99 -15.02
N THR A 315 -8.76 14.64 -16.20
CA THR A 315 -8.71 13.23 -16.64
C THR A 315 -7.91 12.36 -15.67
N ASN A 316 -6.84 12.89 -15.05
CA ASN A 316 -6.09 12.16 -14.03
C ASN A 316 -6.93 11.90 -12.78
N HIS A 317 -7.73 12.87 -12.33
CA HIS A 317 -8.67 12.66 -11.21
C HIS A 317 -9.69 11.57 -11.55
N LEU A 318 -10.23 11.58 -12.78
CA LEU A 318 -11.17 10.55 -13.22
C LEU A 318 -10.52 9.16 -13.18
N LYS A 319 -9.34 8.99 -13.76
CA LYS A 319 -8.61 7.71 -13.75
C LYS A 319 -8.24 7.26 -12.34
N ALA A 320 -7.82 8.21 -11.49
CA ALA A 320 -7.51 7.95 -10.08
C ALA A 320 -8.76 7.46 -9.31
N ILE A 321 -9.92 8.11 -9.48
CA ILE A 321 -11.19 7.66 -8.88
C ILE A 321 -11.61 6.28 -9.38
N LEU A 322 -11.40 5.96 -10.67
CA LEU A 322 -11.74 4.63 -11.20
C LEU A 322 -10.83 3.51 -10.67
N MET A 323 -9.66 3.87 -10.17
CA MET A 323 -8.70 2.96 -9.54
C MET A 323 -8.94 2.82 -8.03
N ASP A 324 -9.52 3.84 -7.40
CA ASP A 324 -9.95 3.77 -6.01
C ASP A 324 -10.98 2.66 -5.80
N ARG A 325 -10.75 1.87 -4.76
CA ARG A 325 -11.60 0.76 -4.36
C ARG A 325 -12.78 1.20 -3.51
#